data_AF-A0A2V8MBT5-F1
#
_entry.id   AF-A0A2V8MBT5-F1
#
_cell.length_a   1.000
_cell.length_b   1.000
_cell.length_c   1.000
_cell.angle_alpha   90.00
_cell.angle_beta   90.00
_cell.angle_gamma   90.00
#
_symmetry.space_group_name_H-M   'P 1'
#
loop_
_entity.id
_entity.type
_entity.pdbx_description
1 polymer ?
#
loop_
_entity_poly.entity_id
_entity_poly.type
_entity_poly.pdbx_seq_one_letter_code
_entity_poly.pdbx_strand_id
1 'polypeptide(L)' 'MAVPIQVAANGQTIAGVPVPLFATHIGGAVQGVSTQQYVVSPDGQRFLMNTVTDEGTSPITVILNWKAKP' A
#
# COMPACT_ATOMS: atom_id res chain seq x y z
N MET A 1 10.08 3.76 3.03
CA MET A 1 11.16 4.72 2.72
C MET A 1 11.88 5.04 4.01
N ALA A 2 13.21 5.18 3.98
CA ALA A 2 13.99 5.77 5.06
C ALA A 2 14.90 6.84 4.48
N VAL A 3 15.29 7.81 5.31
CA VAL A 3 16.21 8.88 4.91
C VAL A 3 17.47 8.75 5.76
N PRO A 4 18.66 8.60 5.16
CA PRO A 4 19.89 8.57 5.93
C PRO A 4 20.13 9.94 6.57
N ILE A 5 20.56 9.92 7.82
CA ILE A 5 20.83 11.12 8.61
C ILE A 5 22.31 11.18 8.92
N GLN A 6 22.96 12.29 8.56
CA GLN A 6 24.32 12.61 9.00
C GLN A 6 24.28 13.78 9.97
N VAL A 7 25.06 13.70 11.05
CA VAL A 7 25.26 14.82 11.97
C VAL A 7 26.63 15.41 11.68
N ALA A 8 26.67 16.64 11.18
CA ALA A 8 27.90 17.37 10.91
C ALA A 8 28.59 17.76 12.22
N ALA A 9 29.89 18.08 12.16
CA ALA A 9 30.69 18.44 13.33
C ALA A 9 30.16 19.68 14.08
N ASN A 10 29.38 20.54 13.41
CA ASN A 10 28.70 21.70 14.00
C ASN A 10 27.33 21.35 14.64
N GLY A 11 26.96 20.07 14.70
CA GLY A 11 25.68 19.59 15.22
C GLY A 11 24.52 19.65 14.23
N GLN A 12 24.74 20.12 13.00
CA GLN A 12 23.69 20.18 11.99
C GLN A 12 23.29 18.77 11.53
N THR A 13 21.99 18.50 11.51
CA THR A 13 21.44 17.27 10.94
C THR A 13 21.20 17.45 9.44
N ILE A 14 21.85 16.62 8.63
CA ILE A 14 21.75 16.64 7.16
C ILE A 14 20.98 15.39 6.74
N ALA A 15 19.84 15.62 6.08
CA ALA A 15 19.02 14.56 5.50
C ALA A 15 19.53 14.22 4.09
N GLY A 16 19.77 12.95 3.82
CA GLY A 16 20.17 12.47 2.50
C GLY A 16 19.00 12.13 1.58
N VAL A 17 19.30 11.37 0.53
CA VAL A 17 18.30 10.95 -0.46
C VAL A 17 17.42 9.83 0.13
N PRO A 18 16.08 9.91 0.00
CA PRO A 18 15.19 8.84 0.44
C PRO A 18 15.47 7.50 -0.25
N VAL A 19 15.58 6.43 0.53
CA VAL A 19 15.82 5.06 0.07
C VAL A 19 14.60 4.17 0.34
N PRO A 20 14.11 3.39 -0.64
CA PRO A 20 13.07 2.38 -0.41
C PRO A 20 13.54 1.31 0.58
N LEU A 21 12.66 0.91 1.51
CA LEU A 21 12.94 -0.17 2.46
C LEU A 21 12.50 -1.55 1.93
N PHE A 22 11.51 -1.54 1.05
CA PHE A 22 10.94 -2.70 0.39
C PHE A 22 10.22 -2.22 -0.88
N ALA A 23 10.10 -3.10 -1.87
CA ALA A 23 9.26 -2.85 -3.03
C ALA A 23 7.78 -2.95 -2.62
N THR A 24 6.97 -2.01 -3.07
CA THR A 24 5.52 -1.97 -2.77
C THR A 24 4.74 -2.17 -4.05
N HIS A 25 3.90 -3.21 -4.11
CA HIS A 25 3.04 -3.48 -5.28
C HIS A 25 1.71 -2.74 -5.19
N ILE A 26 1.76 -1.44 -4.92
CA ILE A 26 0.57 -0.59 -4.78
C ILE A 26 0.07 -0.07 -6.13
N GLY A 27 -1.25 0.10 -6.25
CA GLY A 27 -1.86 0.71 -7.43
C GLY A 27 -1.41 2.17 -7.58
N GLY A 28 -1.22 2.60 -8.84
CA GLY A 28 -0.74 3.96 -9.18
C GLY A 28 -1.62 5.09 -8.63
N ALA A 29 -1.18 6.33 -8.86
CA ALA A 29 -1.65 7.58 -8.23
C ALA A 29 -3.15 7.96 -8.39
N VAL A 30 -3.99 7.07 -8.92
CA VAL A 30 -5.43 7.29 -9.19
C VAL A 30 -6.29 6.50 -8.20
N GLN A 31 -6.05 6.64 -6.89
CA GLN A 31 -6.92 6.07 -5.86
C GLN A 31 -7.46 7.14 -4.92
N GLY A 32 -8.47 7.88 -5.39
CA GLY A 32 -9.41 8.65 -4.56
C GLY A 32 -8.81 9.64 -3.55
N VAL A 33 -9.64 10.05 -2.58
CA VAL A 33 -9.34 11.09 -1.57
C VAL A 33 -8.35 10.59 -0.50
N SER A 34 -8.14 9.28 -0.38
CA SER A 34 -7.22 8.68 0.59
C SER A 34 -5.89 8.35 -0.07
N THR A 35 -4.90 9.21 0.15
CA THR A 35 -3.52 8.99 -0.32
C THR A 35 -2.83 7.82 0.39
N GLN A 36 -3.30 7.44 1.59
CA GLN A 36 -2.80 6.30 2.33
C GLN A 36 -3.37 4.99 1.77
N GLN A 37 -2.49 4.12 1.28
CA GLN A 37 -2.81 2.77 0.81
C GLN A 37 -2.34 1.69 1.80
N TYR A 38 -2.33 2.02 3.08
CA TYR A 38 -1.95 1.13 4.16
C TYR A 38 -2.66 1.49 5.46
N VAL A 39 -2.79 0.52 6.35
CA VAL A 39 -3.21 0.72 7.74
C VAL A 39 -2.25 0.01 8.69
N VAL A 40 -2.09 0.57 9.88
CA VAL A 40 -1.22 0.03 10.93
C VAL A 40 -2.08 -0.67 11.97
N SER A 41 -1.66 -1.87 12.39
CA SER A 41 -2.30 -2.59 13.50
C SER A 41 -2.20 -1.80 14.82
N PRO A 42 -3.15 -1.97 15.76
CA PRO A 42 -3.11 -1.26 17.04
C PRO A 42 -1.84 -1.52 17.86
N ASP A 43 -1.24 -2.70 17.71
CA ASP A 43 0.01 -3.08 18.37
C ASP A 43 1.28 -2.57 17.65
N GLY A 44 1.13 -1.95 16.46
CA GLY A 44 2.23 -1.43 15.66
C GLY A 44 3.14 -2.47 15.03
N GLN A 45 2.85 -3.77 15.17
CA GLN A 45 3.75 -4.84 14.72
C GLN A 45 3.51 -5.23 13.26
N ARG A 46 2.34 -4.91 12.71
CA ARG A 46 1.94 -5.28 11.36
C ARG A 46 1.35 -4.10 10.60
N PHE A 47 1.59 -4.13 9.29
CA PHE A 47 1.00 -3.22 8.32
C PHE A 47 0.17 -4.06 7.34
N LEU A 48 -1.01 -3.57 6.99
CA LEU A 48 -1.79 -4.08 5.86
C LEU A 48 -1.66 -3.05 4.74
N MET A 49 -1.24 -3.49 3.55
CA MET A 49 -1.06 -2.63 2.38
C MET A 49 -1.95 -3.12 1.24
N ASN A 50 -2.49 -2.19 0.46
CA ASN A 50 -3.13 -2.56 -0.79
C ASN A 50 -2.10 -3.19 -1.73
N THR A 51 -2.48 -4.24 -2.44
CA THR A 51 -1.65 -4.83 -3.48
C THR A 51 -2.44 -4.86 -4.78
N VAL A 52 -1.79 -4.58 -5.90
CA VAL A 52 -2.31 -4.98 -7.20
C VAL A 52 -2.23 -6.50 -7.23
N THR A 53 -3.33 -7.14 -7.58
CA THR A 53 -3.45 -8.58 -7.64
C THR A 53 -3.27 -9.01 -9.09
N ASP A 54 -2.37 -9.95 -9.36
CA ASP A 54 -2.09 -10.51 -10.70
C ASP A 54 -3.17 -11.50 -11.18
N GLU A 55 -4.25 -11.68 -10.42
CA GLU A 55 -5.40 -12.47 -10.81
C GLU A 55 -6.05 -11.80 -12.03
N GLY A 56 -5.66 -12.26 -13.21
CA GLY A 56 -6.36 -11.98 -14.45
C GLY A 56 -7.86 -12.22 -14.23
N THR A 57 -8.68 -11.34 -14.79
CA THR A 57 -10.13 -11.29 -14.58
C THR A 57 -10.73 -12.70 -14.72
N SER A 58 -10.93 -13.39 -13.61
CA SER A 58 -11.55 -14.72 -13.63
C SER A 58 -12.97 -14.53 -14.15
N PRO A 59 -13.43 -15.36 -15.10
CA PRO A 59 -14.77 -15.20 -15.67
C PRO A 59 -15.82 -15.24 -14.56
N ILE A 60 -16.60 -14.16 -14.44
CA ILE A 60 -17.70 -14.09 -13.49
C ILE A 60 -18.93 -14.73 -14.14
N THR A 61 -19.54 -15.71 -13.47
CA THR A 61 -20.87 -16.22 -13.88
C THR A 61 -21.94 -15.40 -13.19
N VAL A 62 -22.71 -14.64 -13.97
CA VAL A 62 -23.85 -13.85 -13.47
C VAL A 62 -25.13 -14.62 -13.71
N ILE A 63 -25.89 -14.88 -12.63
CA ILE A 63 -27.23 -15.47 -12.75
C ILE A 63 -28.26 -14.35 -12.67
N LEU A 64 -28.94 -14.12 -13.79
CA LEU A 64 -30.04 -13.17 -13.87
C LEU A 64 -31.36 -13.86 -13.53
N ASN A 65 -32.26 -13.14 -12.86
CA ASN A 65 -33.63 -13.60 -12.57
C ASN A 65 -33.70 -14.92 -11.77
N TRP A 66 -32.89 -15.04 -10.71
CA TRP A 66 -32.91 -16.21 -9.81
C TRP A 66 -34.32 -16.48 -9.25
N LYS A 67 -34.88 -17.66 -9.57
CA LYS A 67 -36.15 -18.14 -9.01
C LYS A 67 -35.87 -19.04 -7.81
N ALA A 68 -36.58 -18.83 -6.70
CA ALA A 68 -36.53 -19.74 -5.56
C ALA A 68 -37.11 -21.12 -5.92
N LYS A 69 -36.66 -22.19 -5.24
CA LYS A 69 -37.24 -23.53 -5.42
C LYS A 69 -38.67 -23.58 -4.86
N PRO A 70 -39.57 -24.38 -5.48
CA PRO A 70 -40.95 -24.57 -5.03
C PRO A 70 -41.05 -25.26 -3.68
#